data_AF-A0A1L7XBW5-F1
#
_entry.id   AF-A0A1L7XBW5-F1
#
_cell.length_a   1.000
_cell.length_b   1.000
_cell.length_c   1.000
_cell.angle_alpha   90.00
_cell.angle_beta   90.00
_cell.angle_gamma   90.00
#
_symmetry.space_group_name_H-M   'P 1'
#
loop_
_entity.id
_entity.type
_entity.pdbx_description
1 polymer ?
#
loop_
_entity_poly.entity_id
_entity_poly.type
_entity_poly.pdbx_seq_one_letter_code
_entity_poly.pdbx_strand_id
1 'polypeptide(L)'
;MDKVSAFGKNFSASFTPFAARTQQYVKEQLGQAEDKTQLPPDYIELEKRVDALKQVHQKMLQVTSQYSHEAYDYPANIKESFGDLGRTVSEKVHLLSTATSPAEAQAALTAPPSAKPQPKTFNHAIARASLASSQLLQQQNSGTGEDPLATALEKYALASERVGEARLAQDSQIQSRFLAGWSTTLNTNLMFATRARKSVENSRLMLDAAKAKAKNGGWKLPGQKPADHDEGEASEEARVEIEQAEDEFVGQTEEAVGVMKNVLDTPEPLRNLADLIAAQLEYHKKAYEILSELAPVVDGLQVEQEASYRKSREGQ
;
A
#
# COMPACT_ATOMS: atom_id res chain seq x y z
N MET A 1 -58.34 25.85 23.32
CA MET A 1 -57.84 24.95 22.26
C MET A 1 -56.69 25.66 21.58
N ASP A 2 -55.46 25.53 22.09
CA ASP A 2 -54.35 26.39 21.64
C ASP A 2 -52.96 25.76 21.87
N LYS A 3 -52.81 24.46 21.59
CA LYS A 3 -51.53 23.75 21.79
C LYS A 3 -51.20 22.67 20.73
N VAL A 4 -51.64 22.81 19.48
CA VAL A 4 -51.31 21.84 18.41
C VAL A 4 -50.72 22.48 17.13
N SER A 5 -50.51 23.81 17.08
CA SER A 5 -49.99 24.47 15.86
C SER A 5 -48.44 24.57 15.78
N ALA A 6 -47.72 24.26 16.86
CA ALA A 6 -46.27 24.50 16.94
C ALA A 6 -45.37 23.33 16.48
N PHE A 7 -45.92 22.18 16.10
CA PHE A 7 -45.11 20.99 15.77
C PHE A 7 -44.73 20.85 14.27
N GLY A 8 -45.32 21.65 13.38
CA GLY A 8 -45.17 21.48 11.93
C GLY A 8 -44.18 22.43 11.22
N LYS A 9 -43.66 23.47 11.89
CA LYS A 9 -42.86 24.53 11.22
C LYS A 9 -41.34 24.36 11.28
N ASN A 10 -40.82 23.39 12.02
CA ASN A 10 -39.36 23.18 12.15
C ASN A 10 -38.81 21.99 11.33
N PHE A 11 -39.64 21.29 10.55
CA PHE A 11 -39.20 20.13 9.76
C PHE A 11 -38.90 20.46 8.27
N SER A 12 -39.26 21.65 7.77
CA SER A 12 -39.05 22.00 6.36
C SER A 12 -37.70 22.67 6.08
N ALA A 13 -37.06 23.32 7.05
CA ALA A 13 -35.81 24.06 6.82
C ALA A 13 -34.57 23.17 6.58
N SER A 14 -34.64 21.88 6.92
CA SER A 14 -33.50 20.95 6.78
C SER A 14 -33.57 20.04 5.54
N PHE A 15 -34.71 20.02 4.81
CA PHE A 15 -34.88 19.22 3.59
C PHE A 15 -34.67 20.01 2.28
N THR A 16 -34.74 21.34 2.34
CA THR A 16 -34.65 22.23 1.17
C THR A 16 -33.27 22.27 0.47
N PRO A 17 -32.12 22.30 1.19
CA PRO A 17 -30.82 22.38 0.52
C PRO A 17 -30.51 21.12 -0.29
N PHE A 18 -30.82 19.94 0.26
CA PHE A 18 -30.56 18.66 -0.41
C PHE A 18 -31.39 18.48 -1.68
N ALA A 19 -32.66 18.90 -1.66
CA ALA A 19 -33.54 18.83 -2.82
C ALA A 19 -33.10 19.78 -3.95
N ALA A 20 -32.79 21.04 -3.64
CA ALA A 20 -32.33 22.04 -4.62
C ALA A 20 -31.00 21.60 -5.28
N ARG A 21 -30.05 21.12 -4.47
CA ARG A 21 -28.77 20.59 -4.95
C ARG A 21 -28.91 19.38 -5.86
N THR A 22 -29.79 18.43 -5.49
CA THR A 22 -30.03 17.21 -6.28
C THR A 22 -30.70 17.54 -7.62
N GLN A 23 -31.65 18.48 -7.63
CA GLN A 23 -32.29 18.94 -8.87
C GLN A 23 -31.31 19.63 -9.83
N GLN A 24 -30.40 20.45 -9.31
CA GLN A 24 -29.39 21.12 -10.14
C GLN A 24 -28.38 20.11 -10.72
N TYR A 25 -27.90 19.15 -9.92
CA TYR A 25 -27.02 18.08 -10.39
C TYR A 25 -27.66 17.25 -11.53
N VAL A 26 -28.95 16.94 -11.41
CA VAL A 26 -29.71 16.23 -12.45
C VAL A 26 -29.88 17.07 -13.71
N LYS A 27 -30.13 18.38 -13.60
CA LYS A 27 -30.20 19.31 -14.74
C LYS A 27 -28.88 19.41 -15.51
N GLU A 28 -27.75 19.40 -14.80
CA GLU A 28 -26.42 19.42 -15.41
C GLU A 28 -26.09 18.11 -16.15
N GLN A 29 -26.41 16.95 -15.56
CA GLN A 29 -26.23 15.64 -16.19
C GLN A 29 -27.10 15.48 -17.46
N LEU A 30 -28.26 16.14 -17.52
CA LEU A 30 -29.18 16.15 -18.65
C LEU A 30 -28.86 17.21 -19.71
N GLY A 31 -27.79 18.00 -19.52
CA GLY A 31 -27.33 19.00 -20.50
C GLY A 31 -28.24 20.24 -20.63
N GLN A 32 -29.11 20.51 -19.65
CA GLN A 32 -30.04 21.64 -19.68
C GLN A 32 -29.56 22.86 -18.86
N ALA A 33 -28.32 22.86 -18.37
CA ALA A 33 -27.75 23.96 -17.58
C ALA A 33 -26.86 24.85 -18.46
N GLU A 34 -27.37 26.02 -18.87
CA GLU A 34 -26.61 27.00 -19.67
C GLU A 34 -25.66 27.89 -18.83
N ASP A 35 -25.98 28.10 -17.54
CA ASP A 35 -25.25 29.02 -16.65
C ASP A 35 -24.53 28.24 -15.52
N LYS A 36 -23.47 27.48 -15.86
CA LYS A 36 -22.65 26.76 -14.86
C LYS A 36 -21.56 27.69 -14.29
N THR A 37 -21.51 27.87 -12.97
CA THR A 37 -20.42 28.60 -12.34
C THR A 37 -19.08 27.90 -12.62
N GLN A 38 -18.10 28.67 -13.13
CA GLN A 38 -16.77 28.14 -13.44
C GLN A 38 -15.86 28.18 -12.22
N LEU A 39 -15.03 27.15 -12.08
CA LEU A 39 -13.97 27.11 -11.08
C LEU A 39 -12.74 27.87 -11.59
N PRO A 40 -11.97 28.51 -10.71
CA PRO A 40 -10.73 29.19 -11.10
C PRO A 40 -9.74 28.23 -11.81
N PRO A 41 -9.00 28.68 -12.85
CA PRO A 41 -8.03 27.85 -13.56
C PRO A 41 -6.98 27.20 -12.63
N ASP A 42 -6.42 27.97 -11.69
CA ASP A 42 -5.42 27.50 -10.73
C ASP A 42 -5.98 26.41 -9.81
N TYR A 43 -7.25 26.50 -9.44
CA TYR A 43 -7.93 25.48 -8.65
C TYR A 43 -8.04 24.16 -9.44
N ILE A 44 -8.43 24.23 -10.72
CA ILE A 44 -8.53 23.06 -11.60
C ILE A 44 -7.15 22.40 -11.80
N GLU A 45 -6.08 23.19 -11.91
CA GLU A 45 -4.73 22.66 -11.99
C GLU A 45 -4.33 21.91 -10.71
N LEU A 46 -4.64 22.48 -9.54
CA LEU A 46 -4.41 21.82 -8.25
C LEU A 46 -5.16 20.50 -8.15
N GLU A 47 -6.42 20.46 -8.57
CA GLU A 47 -7.20 19.21 -8.59
C GLU A 47 -6.51 18.12 -9.43
N LYS A 48 -6.06 18.46 -10.64
CA LYS A 48 -5.34 17.52 -11.52
C LYS A 48 -4.07 17.00 -10.86
N ARG A 49 -3.30 17.87 -10.19
CA ARG A 49 -2.07 17.48 -9.50
C ARG A 49 -2.36 16.56 -8.31
N VAL A 50 -3.39 16.85 -7.52
CA VAL A 50 -3.83 16.01 -6.40
C VAL A 50 -4.32 14.65 -6.90
N ASP A 51 -5.08 14.60 -7.99
CA ASP A 51 -5.56 13.36 -8.60
C ASP A 51 -4.40 12.51 -9.14
N ALA A 52 -3.41 13.15 -9.78
CA ALA A 52 -2.19 12.49 -10.21
C ALA A 52 -1.42 11.91 -9.00
N LEU A 53 -1.27 12.68 -7.91
CA LEU A 53 -0.62 12.21 -6.68
C LEU A 53 -1.33 11.01 -6.07
N LYS A 54 -2.67 11.02 -6.07
CA LYS A 54 -3.48 9.87 -5.62
C LYS A 54 -3.22 8.63 -6.46
N GLN A 55 -3.20 8.76 -7.79
CA GLN A 55 -2.91 7.65 -8.70
C GLN A 55 -1.49 7.12 -8.52
N VAL A 56 -0.50 7.99 -8.31
CA VAL A 56 0.87 7.60 -7.97
C VAL A 56 0.88 6.74 -6.71
N HIS A 57 0.16 7.17 -5.66
CA HIS A 57 0.11 6.41 -4.42
C HIS A 57 -0.51 5.03 -4.60
N GLN A 58 -1.63 4.95 -5.33
CA GLN A 58 -2.33 3.70 -5.61
C GLN A 58 -1.49 2.73 -6.45
N LYS A 59 -0.85 3.23 -7.53
CA LYS A 59 0.00 2.43 -8.41
C LYS A 59 1.19 1.83 -7.66
N MET A 60 1.83 2.61 -6.78
CA MET A 60 2.94 2.10 -5.98
C MET A 60 2.46 1.00 -5.02
N LEU A 61 1.38 1.24 -4.24
CA LEU A 61 0.84 0.25 -3.30
C LEU A 61 0.39 -1.04 -3.98
N GLN A 62 -0.14 -0.95 -5.20
CA GLN A 62 -0.58 -2.13 -5.95
C GLN A 62 0.54 -3.17 -6.12
N VAL A 63 1.79 -2.72 -6.27
CA VAL A 63 2.94 -3.62 -6.43
C VAL A 63 3.64 -3.86 -5.10
N THR A 64 3.89 -2.80 -4.33
CA THR A 64 4.73 -2.89 -3.14
C THR A 64 4.01 -3.51 -1.94
N SER A 65 2.68 -3.60 -1.94
CA SER A 65 1.94 -4.37 -0.92
C SER A 65 2.31 -5.86 -0.91
N GLN A 66 2.96 -6.34 -1.98
CA GLN A 66 3.49 -7.69 -2.03
C GLN A 66 4.56 -7.94 -0.95
N TYR A 67 5.30 -6.91 -0.51
CA TYR A 67 6.26 -7.02 0.61
C TYR A 67 5.59 -7.40 1.96
N SER A 68 4.26 -7.31 2.06
CA SER A 68 3.49 -7.80 3.21
C SER A 68 3.23 -9.32 3.17
N HIS A 69 3.50 -9.97 2.04
CA HIS A 69 3.22 -11.38 1.83
C HIS A 69 4.52 -12.18 1.85
N GLU A 70 4.89 -12.76 2.99
CA GLU A 70 6.20 -13.42 3.17
C GLU A 70 6.56 -14.42 2.04
N ALA A 71 5.60 -15.16 1.48
CA ALA A 71 5.85 -16.15 0.42
C ALA A 71 5.83 -15.57 -1.01
N TYR A 72 5.98 -14.25 -1.21
CA TYR A 72 5.80 -13.64 -2.53
C TYR A 72 6.79 -14.09 -3.61
N ASP A 73 8.00 -14.47 -3.22
CA ASP A 73 9.05 -14.98 -4.11
C ASP A 73 9.03 -16.51 -4.22
N TYR A 74 8.14 -17.16 -3.48
CA TYR A 74 8.00 -18.61 -3.42
C TYR A 74 6.52 -19.03 -3.24
N PRO A 75 5.68 -18.82 -4.26
CA PRO A 75 4.26 -19.15 -4.19
C PRO A 75 4.03 -20.66 -4.05
N ALA A 76 2.95 -21.04 -3.36
CA ALA A 76 2.65 -22.36 -2.79
C ALA A 76 2.43 -23.54 -3.77
N ASN A 77 3.00 -23.51 -4.97
CA ASN A 77 2.87 -24.59 -5.95
C ASN A 77 3.84 -25.76 -5.75
N ILE A 78 4.67 -25.72 -4.70
CA ILE A 78 5.66 -26.75 -4.42
C ILE A 78 5.20 -27.57 -3.21
N LYS A 79 5.12 -28.90 -3.41
CA LYS A 79 4.77 -29.89 -2.39
C LYS A 79 5.84 -29.93 -1.28
N GLU A 80 5.84 -28.95 -0.39
CA GLU A 80 6.69 -28.99 0.80
C GLU A 80 6.12 -29.98 1.82
N SER A 81 6.96 -30.90 2.29
CA SER A 81 6.62 -31.84 3.35
C SER A 81 6.49 -31.10 4.68
N PHE A 82 5.37 -31.27 5.39
CA PHE A 82 5.09 -30.65 6.69
C PHE A 82 6.15 -30.95 7.78
N GLY A 83 6.97 -32.00 7.61
CA GLY A 83 8.08 -32.32 8.51
C GLY A 83 9.28 -31.37 8.41
N ASP A 84 9.48 -30.70 7.27
CA ASP A 84 10.64 -29.83 7.05
C ASP A 84 10.50 -28.45 7.68
N LEU A 85 9.26 -28.03 7.98
CA LEU A 85 8.87 -26.68 8.41
C LEU A 85 9.06 -26.43 9.92
N GLY A 86 9.53 -27.41 10.68
CA GLY A 86 9.57 -27.33 12.14
C GLY A 86 10.70 -26.47 12.72
N ARG A 87 11.87 -26.40 12.06
CA ARG A 87 13.07 -25.72 12.61
C ARG A 87 13.85 -24.99 11.54
N THR A 88 14.59 -23.97 11.95
CA THR A 88 15.50 -23.23 11.08
C THR A 88 16.69 -24.12 10.67
N VAL A 89 17.37 -23.77 9.58
CA VAL A 89 18.49 -24.57 9.04
C VAL A 89 19.68 -24.49 9.99
N SER A 90 19.94 -23.33 10.58
CA SER A 90 21.02 -23.09 11.53
C SER A 90 20.81 -23.89 12.82
N GLU A 91 19.57 -24.00 13.30
CA GLU A 91 19.23 -24.86 14.44
C GLU A 91 19.51 -26.33 14.13
N LYS A 92 19.11 -26.79 12.93
CA LYS A 92 19.35 -28.18 12.50
C LYS A 92 20.85 -28.47 12.39
N VAL A 93 21.64 -27.59 11.78
CA VAL A 93 23.11 -27.75 11.68
C VAL A 93 23.77 -27.75 13.06
N HIS A 94 23.38 -26.83 13.94
CA HIS A 94 23.90 -26.79 15.31
C HIS A 94 23.62 -28.11 16.05
N LEU A 95 22.38 -28.60 16.01
CA LEU A 95 22.02 -29.87 16.66
C LEU A 95 22.79 -31.07 16.11
N LEU A 96 23.04 -31.08 14.80
CA LEU A 96 23.86 -32.12 14.17
C LEU A 96 25.32 -32.04 14.59
N SER A 97 25.88 -30.83 14.70
CA SER A 97 27.26 -30.63 15.14
C SER A 97 27.50 -31.07 16.59
N THR A 98 26.45 -31.10 17.42
CA THR A 98 26.51 -31.55 18.81
C THR A 98 26.19 -33.03 19.00
N ALA A 99 25.62 -33.71 18.01
CA ALA A 99 25.22 -35.11 18.12
C ALA A 99 26.45 -36.02 18.05
N THR A 100 26.54 -36.96 19.00
CA THR A 100 27.67 -37.92 19.10
C THR A 100 27.39 -39.26 18.43
N SER A 101 26.14 -39.50 18.02
CA SER A 101 25.75 -40.73 17.30
C SER A 101 24.64 -40.47 16.26
N PRO A 102 24.51 -41.33 15.23
CA PRO A 102 23.43 -41.23 14.24
C PRO A 102 22.02 -41.34 14.87
N ALA A 103 21.88 -42.13 15.93
CA ALA A 103 20.61 -42.25 16.65
C ALA A 103 20.24 -40.96 17.40
N GLU A 104 21.24 -40.29 17.99
CA GLU A 104 21.06 -38.99 18.64
C GLU A 104 20.73 -37.88 17.63
N ALA A 105 21.38 -37.87 16.46
CA ALA A 105 21.08 -36.95 15.37
C ALA A 105 19.63 -37.10 14.86
N GLN A 106 19.17 -38.34 14.65
CA GLN A 106 17.81 -38.62 14.19
C GLN A 106 16.75 -38.23 15.23
N ALA A 107 17.01 -38.51 16.52
CA ALA A 107 16.13 -38.12 17.62
C ALA A 107 16.08 -36.59 17.77
N ALA A 108 17.21 -35.92 17.63
CA ALA A 108 17.29 -34.47 17.69
C ALA A 108 16.43 -33.84 16.59
N LEU A 109 16.57 -34.27 15.33
CA LEU A 109 15.83 -33.71 14.19
C LEU A 109 14.32 -33.99 14.18
N THR A 110 13.86 -35.08 14.80
CA THR A 110 12.44 -35.48 14.82
C THR A 110 11.68 -35.03 16.05
N ALA A 111 12.37 -34.51 17.08
CA ALA A 111 11.72 -33.99 18.27
C ALA A 111 10.80 -32.78 17.94
N PRO A 112 9.62 -32.66 18.58
CA PRO A 112 8.68 -31.57 18.31
C PRO A 112 9.37 -30.21 18.41
N PRO A 113 9.21 -29.33 17.41
CA PRO A 113 9.84 -28.01 17.47
C PRO A 113 9.18 -27.15 18.55
N SER A 114 10.00 -26.54 19.41
CA SER A 114 9.57 -25.46 20.32
C SER A 114 9.66 -24.07 19.67
N ALA A 115 10.08 -24.00 18.40
CA ALA A 115 10.47 -22.77 17.70
C ALA A 115 9.33 -22.15 16.88
N LYS A 116 9.53 -20.89 16.45
CA LYS A 116 8.64 -20.15 15.55
C LYS A 116 8.48 -20.90 14.22
N PRO A 117 7.32 -20.78 13.54
CA PRO A 117 7.12 -21.36 12.21
C PRO A 117 8.26 -20.94 11.28
N GLN A 118 8.83 -21.88 10.53
CA GLN A 118 9.94 -21.56 9.65
C GLN A 118 9.50 -20.59 8.54
N PRO A 119 10.31 -19.59 8.19
CA PRO A 119 9.96 -18.66 7.13
C PRO A 119 9.82 -19.34 5.76
N LYS A 120 8.93 -18.77 4.95
CA LYS A 120 8.49 -19.28 3.64
C LYS A 120 9.03 -18.49 2.45
N THR A 121 10.05 -17.67 2.67
CA THR A 121 10.75 -17.00 1.55
C THR A 121 11.45 -18.03 0.68
N PHE A 122 11.71 -17.71 -0.58
CA PHE A 122 12.47 -18.58 -1.48
C PHE A 122 13.85 -19.00 -0.95
N ASN A 123 14.61 -18.08 -0.34
CA ASN A 123 15.93 -18.37 0.20
C ASN A 123 15.90 -19.41 1.33
N HIS A 124 14.89 -19.34 2.19
CA HIS A 124 14.66 -20.36 3.23
C HIS A 124 14.27 -21.72 2.63
N ALA A 125 13.52 -21.74 1.53
CA ALA A 125 13.21 -22.98 0.80
C ALA A 125 14.47 -23.60 0.18
N ILE A 126 15.34 -22.79 -0.43
CA ILE A 126 16.66 -23.23 -0.91
C ILE A 126 17.47 -23.80 0.25
N ALA A 127 17.54 -23.09 1.38
CA ALA A 127 18.28 -23.52 2.55
C ALA A 127 17.83 -24.91 3.04
N ARG A 128 16.51 -25.13 3.14
CA ARG A 128 15.95 -26.45 3.48
C ARG A 128 16.38 -27.52 2.48
N ALA A 129 16.19 -27.27 1.18
CA ALA A 129 16.48 -28.24 0.14
C ALA A 129 17.96 -28.61 0.10
N SER A 130 18.86 -27.62 0.24
CA SER A 130 20.30 -27.83 0.30
C SER A 130 20.72 -28.63 1.52
N LEU A 131 20.18 -28.33 2.70
CA LEU A 131 20.49 -29.09 3.91
C LEU A 131 20.01 -30.55 3.79
N ALA A 132 18.78 -30.77 3.33
CA ALA A 132 18.24 -32.11 3.12
C ALA A 132 19.06 -32.92 2.10
N SER A 133 19.52 -32.26 1.03
CA SER A 133 20.38 -32.89 0.02
C SER A 133 21.76 -33.26 0.58
N SER A 134 22.36 -32.39 1.40
CA SER A 134 23.61 -32.68 2.08
C SER A 134 23.49 -33.90 3.01
N GLN A 135 22.44 -33.95 3.82
CA GLN A 135 22.16 -35.07 4.72
C GLN A 135 21.96 -36.38 3.95
N LEU A 136 21.25 -36.34 2.82
CA LEU A 136 21.04 -37.51 1.98
C LEU A 136 22.38 -38.07 1.47
N LEU A 137 23.28 -37.19 0.99
CA LEU A 137 24.61 -37.61 0.53
C LEU A 137 25.46 -38.17 1.66
N GLN A 138 25.49 -37.52 2.83
CA GLN A 138 26.23 -37.97 4.01
C GLN A 138 25.76 -39.36 4.48
N GLN A 139 24.44 -39.61 4.50
CA GLN A 139 23.88 -40.91 4.89
C GLN A 139 24.30 -42.03 3.92
N GLN A 140 24.30 -41.76 2.61
CA GLN A 140 24.69 -42.76 1.61
C GLN A 140 26.20 -43.00 1.56
N ASN A 141 27.02 -42.01 1.95
CA ASN A 141 28.48 -42.06 1.88
C ASN A 141 29.16 -42.36 3.23
N SER A 142 28.46 -43.00 4.17
CA SER A 142 28.89 -43.29 5.56
C SER A 142 30.21 -44.10 5.74
N GLY A 143 30.97 -44.40 4.68
CA GLY A 143 32.19 -45.20 4.72
C GLY A 143 33.32 -44.79 3.77
N THR A 144 33.18 -43.72 2.99
CA THR A 144 34.14 -43.34 1.91
C THR A 144 34.85 -42.00 2.12
N GLY A 145 34.67 -41.34 3.27
CA GLY A 145 35.23 -40.02 3.58
C GLY A 145 34.19 -38.90 3.46
N GLU A 146 34.60 -37.64 3.67
CA GLU A 146 33.73 -36.48 3.46
C GLU A 146 33.40 -36.30 1.97
N ASP A 147 32.11 -36.11 1.66
CA ASP A 147 31.64 -35.79 0.32
C ASP A 147 31.73 -34.26 0.10
N PRO A 148 32.57 -33.77 -0.85
CA PRO A 148 32.74 -32.34 -1.09
C PRO A 148 31.44 -31.61 -1.47
N LEU A 149 30.53 -32.29 -2.18
CA LEU A 149 29.23 -31.73 -2.56
C LEU A 149 28.31 -31.63 -1.35
N ALA A 150 28.31 -32.63 -0.46
CA ALA A 150 27.54 -32.55 0.78
C ALA A 150 28.01 -31.37 1.65
N THR A 151 29.33 -31.18 1.79
CA THR A 151 29.92 -30.05 2.51
C THR A 151 29.57 -28.71 1.87
N ALA A 152 29.63 -28.61 0.53
CA ALA A 152 29.24 -27.39 -0.19
C ALA A 152 27.75 -27.05 0.01
N LEU A 153 26.87 -28.06 -0.06
CA LEU A 153 25.43 -27.90 0.13
C LEU A 153 25.06 -27.49 1.56
N GLU A 154 25.77 -27.99 2.57
CA GLU A 154 25.57 -27.57 3.96
C GLU A 154 25.95 -26.10 4.17
N LYS A 155 27.10 -25.67 3.63
CA LYS A 155 27.54 -24.27 3.68
C LYS A 155 26.61 -23.35 2.90
N TYR A 156 26.13 -23.79 1.73
CA TYR A 156 25.16 -23.05 0.95
C TYR A 156 23.83 -22.91 1.69
N ALA A 157 23.37 -23.96 2.38
CA ALA A 157 22.15 -23.92 3.18
C ALA A 157 22.20 -22.81 4.25
N LEU A 158 23.30 -22.72 5.00
CA LEU A 158 23.51 -21.67 6.01
C LEU A 158 23.58 -20.27 5.38
N ALA A 159 24.24 -20.12 4.24
CA ALA A 159 24.31 -18.84 3.54
C ALA A 159 22.92 -18.41 3.04
N SER A 160 22.16 -19.31 2.40
CA SER A 160 20.79 -19.04 1.94
C SER A 160 19.86 -18.67 3.09
N GLU A 161 19.99 -19.30 4.25
CA GLU A 161 19.24 -18.90 5.45
C GLU A 161 19.57 -17.47 5.88
N ARG A 162 20.85 -17.09 5.97
CA ARG A 162 21.26 -15.71 6.29
C ARG A 162 20.72 -14.70 5.27
N VAL A 163 20.70 -15.03 3.97
CA VAL A 163 20.10 -14.19 2.92
C VAL A 163 18.59 -14.08 3.12
N GLY A 164 17.92 -15.18 3.48
CA GLY A 164 16.51 -15.20 3.83
C GLY A 164 16.17 -14.30 5.01
N GLU A 165 16.96 -14.31 6.08
CA GLU A 165 16.79 -13.43 7.23
C GLU A 165 16.98 -11.95 6.87
N ALA A 166 17.99 -11.64 6.04
CA ALA A 166 18.18 -10.29 5.52
C ALA A 166 16.97 -9.80 4.70
N ARG A 167 16.33 -10.71 3.96
CA ARG A 167 15.09 -10.43 3.21
C ARG A 167 13.91 -10.14 4.15
N LEU A 168 13.72 -10.94 5.20
CA LEU A 168 12.68 -10.66 6.20
C LEU A 168 12.87 -9.30 6.88
N ALA A 169 14.12 -8.92 7.16
CA ALA A 169 14.44 -7.60 7.70
C ALA A 169 14.07 -6.46 6.74
N GLN A 170 14.38 -6.60 5.44
CA GLN A 170 13.96 -5.65 4.41
C GLN A 170 12.44 -5.49 4.40
N ASP A 171 11.70 -6.59 4.35
CA ASP A 171 10.25 -6.55 4.24
C ASP A 171 9.63 -5.88 5.47
N SER A 172 10.15 -6.18 6.66
CA SER A 172 9.72 -5.52 7.90
C SER A 172 9.96 -4.01 7.87
N GLN A 173 11.11 -3.55 7.37
CA GLN A 173 11.41 -2.13 7.20
C GLN A 173 10.49 -1.48 6.16
N ILE A 174 10.27 -2.13 5.00
CA ILE A 174 9.39 -1.62 3.94
C ILE A 174 7.95 -1.51 4.45
N GLN A 175 7.45 -2.52 5.15
CA GLN A 175 6.09 -2.50 5.71
C GLN A 175 5.91 -1.35 6.71
N SER A 176 6.86 -1.20 7.65
CA SER A 176 6.74 -0.22 8.73
C SER A 176 7.02 1.22 8.32
N ARG A 177 7.92 1.45 7.36
CA ARG A 177 8.39 2.81 7.00
C ARG A 177 7.85 3.32 5.66
N PHE A 178 7.72 2.44 4.66
CA PHE A 178 7.19 2.82 3.36
C PHE A 178 5.69 2.58 3.28
N LEU A 179 5.22 1.33 3.40
CA LEU A 179 3.80 1.00 3.18
C LEU A 179 2.87 1.71 4.17
N ALA A 180 3.25 1.80 5.44
CA ALA A 180 2.48 2.52 6.45
C ALA A 180 2.34 4.01 6.11
N GLY A 181 3.44 4.74 5.91
CA GLY A 181 3.41 6.18 5.62
C GLY A 181 2.73 6.51 4.29
N TRP A 182 2.97 5.68 3.28
CA TRP A 182 2.37 5.81 1.96
C TRP A 182 0.86 5.56 1.99
N SER A 183 0.40 4.57 2.77
CA SER A 183 -1.02 4.31 3.03
C SER A 183 -1.67 5.45 3.81
N THR A 184 -1.00 6.02 4.82
CA THR A 184 -1.49 7.19 5.57
C THR A 184 -1.70 8.39 4.64
N THR A 185 -0.75 8.68 3.75
CA THR A 185 -0.90 9.79 2.79
C THR A 185 -2.12 9.57 1.88
N LEU A 186 -2.34 8.35 1.41
CA LEU A 186 -3.50 7.99 0.58
C LEU A 186 -4.84 8.08 1.33
N ASN A 187 -4.90 7.53 2.54
CA ASN A 187 -6.16 7.34 3.28
C ASN A 187 -6.53 8.51 4.18
N THR A 188 -5.60 9.43 4.46
CA THR A 188 -5.83 10.58 5.33
C THR A 188 -5.66 11.89 4.57
N ASN A 189 -4.44 12.20 4.13
CA ASN A 189 -4.11 13.49 3.53
C ASN A 189 -4.91 13.71 2.22
N LEU A 190 -4.88 12.74 1.32
CA LEU A 190 -5.64 12.78 0.06
C LEU A 190 -7.16 12.69 0.28
N MET A 191 -7.61 12.12 1.40
CA MET A 191 -9.03 12.14 1.79
C MET A 191 -9.49 13.52 2.26
N PHE A 192 -8.64 14.31 2.92
CA PHE A 192 -8.95 15.70 3.23
C PHE A 192 -9.14 16.53 1.96
N ALA A 193 -8.22 16.42 0.98
CA ALA A 193 -8.38 17.09 -0.31
C ALA A 193 -9.66 16.63 -1.05
N THR A 194 -9.97 15.33 -1.01
CA THR A 194 -11.22 14.81 -1.60
C THR A 194 -12.47 15.39 -0.95
N ARG A 195 -12.48 15.56 0.38
CA ARG A 195 -13.60 16.18 1.10
C ARG A 195 -13.73 17.66 0.78
N ALA A 196 -12.63 18.42 0.79
CA ALA A 196 -12.63 19.83 0.48
C ALA A 196 -13.16 20.10 -0.95
N ARG A 197 -12.71 19.32 -1.94
CA ARG A 197 -13.23 19.38 -3.32
C ARG A 197 -14.73 19.09 -3.42
N LYS A 198 -15.23 18.14 -2.63
CA LYS A 198 -16.68 17.90 -2.53
C LYS A 198 -17.39 19.11 -1.94
N SER A 199 -16.85 19.78 -0.93
CA SER A 199 -17.46 21.00 -0.38
C SER A 199 -17.52 22.14 -1.39
N VAL A 200 -16.47 22.33 -2.19
CA VAL A 200 -16.46 23.29 -3.32
C VAL A 200 -17.54 22.97 -4.35
N GLU A 201 -17.65 21.71 -4.79
CA GLU A 201 -18.68 21.32 -5.74
C GLU A 201 -20.09 21.55 -5.17
N ASN A 202 -20.27 21.32 -3.87
CA ASN A 202 -21.55 21.52 -3.21
C ASN A 202 -21.94 22.99 -3.13
N SER A 203 -21.01 23.87 -2.73
CA SER A 203 -21.25 25.31 -2.65
C SER A 203 -21.47 25.90 -4.04
N ARG A 204 -20.73 25.42 -5.06
CA ARG A 204 -20.97 25.78 -6.48
C ARG A 204 -22.40 25.46 -6.91
N LEU A 205 -22.87 24.23 -6.64
CA LEU A 205 -24.24 23.82 -6.96
C LEU A 205 -25.30 24.66 -6.23
N MET A 206 -25.03 25.08 -4.99
CA MET A 206 -25.93 25.97 -4.25
C MET A 206 -25.99 27.36 -4.87
N LEU A 207 -24.84 27.91 -5.28
CA LEU A 207 -24.76 29.19 -5.98
C LEU A 207 -25.51 29.14 -7.31
N ASP A 208 -25.31 28.09 -8.10
CA ASP A 208 -26.02 27.86 -9.36
C ASP A 208 -27.54 27.78 -9.14
N ALA A 209 -27.98 27.09 -8.08
CA ALA A 209 -29.40 27.00 -7.70
C ALA A 209 -29.99 28.34 -7.25
N ALA A 210 -29.27 29.12 -6.44
CA ALA A 210 -29.68 30.46 -6.01
C ALA A 210 -29.84 31.42 -7.20
N LYS A 211 -28.86 31.43 -8.12
CA LYS A 211 -28.91 32.19 -9.38
C LYS A 211 -30.11 31.79 -10.25
N ALA A 212 -30.35 30.48 -10.41
CA ALA A 212 -31.48 29.98 -11.19
C ALA A 212 -32.83 30.34 -10.56
N LYS A 213 -32.95 30.27 -9.22
CA LYS A 213 -34.16 30.64 -8.48
C LYS A 213 -34.46 32.14 -8.63
N ALA A 214 -33.44 33.01 -8.52
CA ALA A 214 -33.61 34.45 -8.75
C ALA A 214 -34.04 34.76 -10.19
N LYS A 215 -33.48 34.06 -11.20
CA LYS A 215 -33.84 34.21 -12.61
C LYS A 215 -35.28 33.76 -12.90
N ASN A 216 -35.72 32.64 -12.31
CA ASN A 216 -37.06 32.09 -12.52
C ASN A 216 -38.15 32.74 -11.65
N GLY A 217 -37.80 33.28 -10.48
CA GLY A 217 -38.71 34.10 -9.66
C GLY A 217 -39.16 35.38 -10.35
N GLY A 218 -38.42 35.83 -11.37
CA GLY A 218 -38.81 36.92 -12.26
C GLY A 218 -39.74 36.52 -13.44
N TRP A 219 -40.11 35.24 -13.60
CA TRP A 219 -40.98 34.81 -14.69
C TRP A 219 -42.44 35.23 -14.43
N LYS A 220 -42.86 36.35 -15.04
CA LYS A 220 -44.26 36.80 -15.05
C LYS A 220 -45.03 36.08 -16.15
N LEU A 221 -46.12 35.39 -15.79
CA LEU A 221 -47.07 34.84 -16.77
C LEU A 221 -47.70 35.98 -17.58
N PRO A 222 -47.86 35.88 -18.91
CA PRO A 222 -48.45 36.96 -19.69
C PRO A 222 -49.88 37.25 -19.22
N GLY A 223 -50.12 38.42 -18.63
CA GLY A 223 -51.45 38.88 -18.19
C GLY A 223 -51.67 39.04 -16.68
N GLN A 224 -50.70 38.72 -15.82
CA GLN A 224 -50.82 38.95 -14.38
C GLN A 224 -50.43 40.40 -14.03
N LYS A 225 -51.33 41.17 -13.40
CA LYS A 225 -51.04 42.53 -12.91
C LYS A 225 -50.02 42.48 -11.75
N PRO A 226 -49.11 43.48 -11.62
CA PRO A 226 -48.16 43.53 -10.53
C PRO A 226 -48.91 43.72 -9.21
N ALA A 227 -48.61 42.89 -8.21
CA ALA A 227 -48.90 43.22 -6.83
C ALA A 227 -47.78 44.15 -6.35
N ASP A 228 -48.07 45.44 -6.29
CA ASP A 228 -47.14 46.58 -6.17
C ASP A 228 -46.38 46.67 -4.82
N HIS A 229 -46.35 45.60 -4.02
CA HIS A 229 -45.80 45.62 -2.67
C HIS A 229 -44.87 44.45 -2.30
N ASP A 230 -44.74 43.42 -3.14
CA ASP A 230 -43.99 42.18 -2.78
C ASP A 230 -42.80 41.90 -3.72
N GLU A 231 -42.69 42.62 -4.86
CA GLU A 231 -41.62 42.43 -5.84
C GLU A 231 -40.26 42.98 -5.38
N GLY A 232 -40.26 43.99 -4.48
CA GLY A 232 -39.04 44.58 -3.93
C GLY A 232 -38.35 43.70 -2.87
N GLU A 233 -39.12 43.20 -1.91
CA GLU A 233 -38.63 42.36 -0.81
C GLU A 233 -38.19 40.98 -1.32
N ALA A 234 -38.97 40.33 -2.20
CA ALA A 234 -38.57 39.05 -2.82
C ALA A 234 -37.31 39.17 -3.71
N SER A 235 -37.07 40.33 -4.30
CA SER A 235 -35.83 40.64 -5.05
C SER A 235 -34.64 40.85 -4.11
N GLU A 236 -34.84 41.51 -2.97
CA GLU A 236 -33.79 41.76 -1.98
C GLU A 236 -33.38 40.47 -1.26
N GLU A 237 -34.35 39.65 -0.85
CA GLU A 237 -34.11 38.32 -0.28
C GLU A 237 -33.33 37.40 -1.24
N ALA A 238 -33.68 37.40 -2.52
CA ALA A 238 -32.96 36.62 -3.54
C ALA A 238 -31.53 37.13 -3.78
N ARG A 239 -31.29 38.44 -3.66
CA ARG A 239 -29.93 39.01 -3.73
C ARG A 239 -29.08 38.59 -2.55
N VAL A 240 -29.64 38.65 -1.33
CA VAL A 240 -28.95 38.20 -0.11
C VAL A 240 -28.65 36.70 -0.17
N GLU A 241 -29.57 35.87 -0.67
CA GLU A 241 -29.34 34.42 -0.85
C GLU A 241 -28.20 34.14 -1.84
N ILE A 242 -28.09 34.92 -2.93
CA ILE A 242 -26.97 34.81 -3.88
C ILE A 242 -25.66 35.25 -3.23
N GLU A 243 -25.63 36.41 -2.55
CA GLU A 243 -24.42 36.94 -1.89
C GLU A 243 -23.87 35.93 -0.87
N GLN A 244 -24.74 35.36 -0.03
CA GLN A 244 -24.36 34.32 0.93
C GLN A 244 -23.80 33.06 0.26
N ALA A 245 -24.39 32.63 -0.86
CA ALA A 245 -23.92 31.48 -1.61
C ALA A 245 -22.59 31.76 -2.34
N GLU A 246 -22.35 33.00 -2.78
CA GLU A 246 -21.08 33.44 -3.36
C GLU A 246 -19.97 33.46 -2.31
N ASP A 247 -20.21 34.04 -1.14
CA ASP A 247 -19.26 34.07 -0.03
C ASP A 247 -18.87 32.65 0.41
N GLU A 248 -19.85 31.75 0.56
CA GLU A 248 -19.59 30.35 0.91
C GLU A 248 -18.79 29.64 -0.18
N PHE A 249 -19.11 29.85 -1.45
CA PHE A 249 -18.36 29.26 -2.57
C PHE A 249 -16.90 29.75 -2.62
N VAL A 250 -16.68 31.04 -2.41
CA VAL A 250 -15.33 31.62 -2.31
C VAL A 250 -14.58 31.01 -1.13
N GLY A 251 -15.19 31.00 0.06
CA GLY A 251 -14.58 30.44 1.27
C GLY A 251 -14.21 28.96 1.13
N GLN A 252 -15.12 28.13 0.62
CA GLN A 252 -14.85 26.71 0.37
C GLN A 252 -13.73 26.51 -0.66
N THR A 253 -13.68 27.35 -1.69
CA THR A 253 -12.63 27.30 -2.72
C THR A 253 -11.27 27.64 -2.14
N GLU A 254 -11.17 28.70 -1.32
CA GLU A 254 -9.93 29.09 -0.64
C GLU A 254 -9.44 28.02 0.34
N GLU A 255 -10.34 27.45 1.15
CA GLU A 255 -10.00 26.34 2.05
C GLU A 255 -9.47 25.14 1.27
N ALA A 256 -10.16 24.75 0.20
CA ALA A 256 -9.75 23.62 -0.64
C ALA A 256 -8.40 23.88 -1.31
N VAL A 257 -8.10 25.09 -1.79
CA VAL A 257 -6.78 25.46 -2.29
C VAL A 257 -5.71 25.25 -1.21
N GLY A 258 -5.95 25.71 0.02
CA GLY A 258 -5.03 25.52 1.13
C GLY A 258 -4.77 24.05 1.44
N VAL A 259 -5.82 23.25 1.55
CA VAL A 259 -5.72 21.80 1.79
C VAL A 259 -4.96 21.10 0.67
N MET A 260 -5.29 21.39 -0.60
CA MET A 260 -4.64 20.75 -1.75
C MET A 260 -3.15 21.09 -1.84
N LYS A 261 -2.76 22.34 -1.58
CA LYS A 261 -1.34 22.75 -1.52
C LYS A 261 -0.60 22.01 -0.42
N ASN A 262 -1.16 21.95 0.79
CA ASN A 262 -0.56 21.21 1.91
C ASN A 262 -0.34 19.73 1.59
N VAL A 263 -1.27 19.10 0.86
CA VAL A 263 -1.14 17.70 0.42
C VAL A 263 -0.06 17.52 -0.64
N LEU A 264 0.16 18.52 -1.51
CA LEU A 264 1.17 18.47 -2.56
C LEU A 264 2.58 18.81 -2.06
N ASP A 265 2.68 19.71 -1.08
CA ASP A 265 3.95 20.25 -0.60
C ASP A 265 4.55 19.44 0.57
N THR A 266 3.83 18.43 1.05
CA THR A 266 4.34 17.54 2.11
C THR A 266 5.57 16.76 1.64
N PRO A 267 6.67 16.74 2.42
CA PRO A 267 7.88 15.99 2.06
C PRO A 267 7.72 14.47 2.29
N GLU A 268 6.59 14.04 2.87
CA GLU A 268 6.41 12.67 3.36
C GLU A 268 6.57 11.59 2.28
N PRO A 269 5.99 11.70 1.06
CA PRO A 269 6.18 10.71 0.01
C PRO A 269 7.66 10.54 -0.38
N LEU A 270 8.43 11.63 -0.48
CA LEU A 270 9.86 11.54 -0.77
C LEU A 270 10.63 10.84 0.35
N ARG A 271 10.28 11.12 1.60
CA ARG A 271 10.88 10.44 2.76
C ARG A 271 10.55 8.95 2.75
N ASN A 272 9.30 8.56 2.52
CA ASN A 272 8.92 7.15 2.44
C ASN A 272 9.64 6.45 1.28
N LEU A 273 9.77 7.10 0.11
CA LEU A 273 10.51 6.53 -1.02
C LEU A 273 12.00 6.32 -0.69
N ALA A 274 12.63 7.25 0.03
CA ALA A 274 13.99 7.09 0.51
C ALA A 274 14.12 5.89 1.47
N ASP A 275 13.14 5.67 2.36
CA ASP A 275 13.11 4.51 3.25
C ASP A 275 12.98 3.17 2.49
N LEU A 276 12.17 3.14 1.42
CA LEU A 276 12.07 1.97 0.53
C LEU A 276 13.42 1.64 -0.11
N ILE A 277 14.09 2.65 -0.69
CA ILE A 277 15.39 2.48 -1.34
C ILE A 277 16.45 2.04 -0.32
N ALA A 278 16.45 2.63 0.87
CA ALA A 278 17.39 2.28 1.92
C ALA A 278 17.25 0.81 2.36
N ALA A 279 16.02 0.33 2.56
CA ALA A 279 15.74 -1.06 2.93
C ALA A 279 16.21 -2.03 1.83
N GLN A 280 15.91 -1.73 0.56
CA GLN A 280 16.37 -2.53 -0.57
C GLN A 280 17.90 -2.56 -0.67
N LEU A 281 18.56 -1.40 -0.51
CA LEU A 281 20.01 -1.29 -0.57
C LEU A 281 20.68 -2.10 0.55
N GLU A 282 20.14 -2.05 1.76
CA GLU A 282 20.65 -2.81 2.91
C GLU A 282 20.59 -4.33 2.65
N TYR A 283 19.46 -4.81 2.12
CA TYR A 283 19.32 -6.23 1.75
C TYR A 283 20.31 -6.66 0.67
N HIS A 284 20.37 -5.92 -0.44
CA HIS A 284 21.25 -6.29 -1.55
C HIS A 284 22.74 -6.29 -1.15
N LYS A 285 23.16 -5.36 -0.28
CA LYS A 285 24.51 -5.35 0.29
C LYS A 285 24.78 -6.58 1.16
N LYS A 286 23.88 -6.90 2.09
CA LYS A 286 24.02 -8.10 2.94
C LYS A 286 24.06 -9.38 2.12
N ALA A 287 23.18 -9.50 1.12
CA ALA A 287 23.16 -10.67 0.24
C ALA A 287 24.49 -10.82 -0.53
N TYR A 288 25.02 -9.71 -1.05
CA TYR A 288 26.33 -9.69 -1.70
C TYR A 288 27.45 -10.12 -0.75
N GLU A 289 27.51 -9.57 0.47
CA GLU A 289 28.51 -9.93 1.48
C GLU A 289 28.46 -11.42 1.80
N ILE A 290 27.27 -11.96 2.11
CA ILE A 290 27.08 -13.37 2.46
C ILE A 290 27.52 -14.30 1.32
N LEU A 291 27.12 -14.01 0.08
CA LEU A 291 27.45 -14.87 -1.06
C LEU A 291 28.92 -14.73 -1.47
N SER A 292 29.50 -13.54 -1.31
CA SER A 292 30.93 -13.30 -1.57
C SER A 292 31.83 -14.00 -0.54
N GLU A 293 31.36 -14.17 0.70
CA GLU A 293 32.02 -15.01 1.71
C GLU A 293 31.98 -16.50 1.32
N LEU A 294 30.85 -16.98 0.79
CA LEU A 294 30.67 -18.39 0.44
C LEU A 294 31.40 -18.81 -0.85
N ALA A 295 31.36 -17.95 -1.88
CA ALA A 295 31.89 -18.27 -3.22
C ALA A 295 33.30 -18.90 -3.21
N PRO A 296 34.33 -18.29 -2.59
CA PRO A 296 35.68 -18.87 -2.60
C PRO A 296 35.77 -20.20 -1.86
N VAL A 297 34.87 -20.47 -0.91
CA VAL A 297 34.83 -21.76 -0.19
C VAL A 297 34.35 -22.88 -1.13
N VAL A 298 33.33 -22.60 -1.93
CA VAL A 298 32.82 -23.56 -2.92
C VAL A 298 33.82 -23.75 -4.05
N ASP A 299 34.45 -22.67 -4.51
CA ASP A 299 35.51 -22.75 -5.53
C ASP A 299 36.68 -23.61 -5.06
N GLY A 300 37.09 -23.48 -3.79
CA GLY A 300 38.12 -24.33 -3.18
C GLY A 300 37.75 -25.82 -3.23
N LEU A 301 36.52 -26.16 -2.80
CA LEU A 301 36.00 -27.53 -2.83
C LEU A 301 35.95 -28.08 -4.27
N GLN A 302 35.55 -27.26 -5.24
CA GLN A 302 35.55 -27.65 -6.66
C GLN A 302 36.97 -28.00 -7.14
N VAL A 303 37.94 -27.12 -6.90
CA VAL A 303 39.33 -27.32 -7.35
C VAL A 303 39.93 -28.58 -6.72
N GLU A 304 39.69 -28.83 -5.44
CA GLU A 304 40.15 -30.03 -4.74
C GLU A 304 39.52 -31.31 -5.31
N GLN A 305 38.22 -31.25 -5.63
CA GLN A 305 37.51 -32.38 -6.25
C GLN A 305 38.04 -32.66 -7.66
N GLU A 306 38.25 -31.62 -8.48
CA GLU A 306 38.84 -31.76 -9.81
C GLU A 306 40.25 -32.34 -9.77
N ALA A 307 41.09 -31.89 -8.83
CA ALA A 307 42.45 -32.40 -8.66
C ALA A 307 42.43 -33.89 -8.26
N SER A 308 41.54 -34.27 -7.34
CA SER A 308 41.37 -35.66 -6.91
C SER A 308 40.86 -36.55 -8.06
N TYR A 309 39.91 -36.04 -8.87
CA TYR A 309 39.39 -36.73 -10.04
C TYR A 309 40.45 -36.93 -11.14
N ARG A 310 41.33 -35.95 -11.38
CA ARG A 310 42.44 -36.11 -12.34
C ARG A 310 43.45 -37.16 -11.86
N LYS A 311 43.87 -37.10 -10.59
CA LYS A 311 44.80 -38.07 -10.00
C LYS A 311 44.30 -39.51 -10.07
N SER A 312 43.01 -39.74 -9.83
CA SER A 312 42.44 -41.10 -9.89
C SER A 312 42.39 -41.68 -11.30
N ARG A 313 42.41 -40.82 -12.33
CA ARG A 313 42.43 -41.24 -13.75
C ARG A 313 43.83 -41.37 -14.34
N GLU A 314 44.81 -40.63 -13.82
CA GLU A 314 46.22 -40.73 -14.24
C GLU A 314 46.95 -41.90 -13.56
N GLY A 315 46.42 -42.42 -12.45
CA GLY A 315 46.94 -43.60 -11.73
C GLY A 315 46.38 -44.95 -12.20
N GLN A 316 45.62 -44.98 -13.31
CA GLN A 316 45.19 -46.19 -14.05
C GLN A 316 45.96 -46.29 -15.36
#